data_AF-A0A519H8N9-F1
#
_entry.id   AF-A0A519H8N9-F1
#
_cell.length_a   1.000
_cell.length_b   1.000
_cell.length_c   1.000
_cell.angle_alpha   90.00
_cell.angle_beta   90.00
_cell.angle_gamma   90.00
#
_symmetry.space_group_name_H-M   'P 1'
#
loop_
_entity.id
_entity.type
_entity.pdbx_description
1 polymer ?
#
loop_
_entity_poly.entity_id
_entity_poly.type
_entity_poly.pdbx_seq_one_letter_code
_entity_poly.pdbx_strand_id
1 'polypeptide(L)' 'MSSPSSNIESVLVENRVFPPADAIVKAARISGMGAYDALVAEAASDFEGFWARLARENVQWTKPF' A
#
# COMPACT_ATOMS: atom_id res chain seq x y z
N MET A 1 6.86 -15.33 52.68
CA MET A 1 5.74 -14.95 51.80
C MET A 1 6.32 -14.03 50.74
N SER A 2 6.56 -14.55 49.54
CA SER A 2 7.15 -13.77 48.44
C SER A 2 6.05 -13.04 47.68
N SER A 3 6.12 -11.71 47.62
CA SER A 3 5.19 -10.86 46.88
C SER A 3 5.20 -11.20 45.38
N PRO A 4 4.05 -11.24 44.69
CA PRO A 4 4.05 -11.41 43.24
C PRO A 4 4.55 -10.12 42.60
N SER A 5 5.62 -10.23 41.83
CA SER A 5 6.09 -9.20 40.90
C SER A 5 4.97 -8.88 39.91
N SER A 6 4.30 -7.76 40.09
CA SER A 6 3.36 -7.22 39.10
C SER A 6 4.16 -6.86 37.85
N ASN A 7 4.11 -7.73 36.85
CA ASN A 7 4.66 -7.44 35.53
C ASN A 7 3.95 -6.21 34.97
N ILE A 8 4.71 -5.23 34.46
CA ILE A 8 4.16 -4.05 33.80
C ILE A 8 3.42 -4.53 32.54
N GLU A 9 2.09 -4.47 32.54
CA GLU A 9 1.27 -4.76 31.37
C GLU A 9 0.99 -3.47 30.59
N SER A 10 1.45 -3.42 29.34
CA SER A 10 1.18 -2.32 28.42
C SER A 10 -0.24 -2.43 27.87
N VAL A 11 -1.18 -1.68 28.47
CA VAL A 11 -2.60 -1.60 28.02
C VAL A 11 -2.81 -0.49 26.97
N LEU A 12 -1.82 0.38 26.75
CA LEU A 12 -1.91 1.50 25.81
C LEU A 12 -1.76 1.02 24.36
N VAL A 13 -2.84 1.18 23.59
CA VAL A 13 -2.84 0.99 22.13
C VAL A 13 -2.49 2.32 21.49
N GLU A 14 -1.30 2.40 20.90
CA GLU A 14 -0.83 3.58 20.20
C GLU A 14 -1.35 3.62 18.75
N ASN A 15 -2.21 4.59 18.45
CA ASN A 15 -2.85 4.78 17.13
C ASN A 15 -2.21 5.90 16.30
N ARG A 16 -0.94 6.26 16.57
CA ARG A 16 -0.29 7.37 15.85
C ARG A 16 -0.05 6.97 14.39
N VAL A 17 -0.54 7.81 13.48
CA VAL A 17 -0.30 7.72 12.05
C VAL A 17 0.59 8.87 11.63
N PHE A 18 1.68 8.56 10.92
CA PHE A 18 2.62 9.55 10.41
C PHE A 18 2.41 9.69 8.90
N PRO A 19 1.73 10.75 8.43
CA PRO A 19 1.53 10.94 7.01
C PRO A 19 2.89 11.24 6.33
N PRO A 20 3.08 10.79 5.08
CA PRO A 20 4.24 11.19 4.29
C PRO A 20 4.24 12.71 4.07
N ALA A 21 5.43 13.30 3.96
CA ALA A 21 5.56 14.73 3.71
C ALA A 21 4.92 15.14 2.37
N ASP A 22 4.36 16.35 2.29
CA ASP A 22 3.64 16.85 1.10
C ASP A 22 4.45 16.78 -0.20
N ALA A 23 5.78 16.97 -0.12
CA ALA A 23 6.66 16.84 -1.28
C ALA A 23 6.67 15.42 -1.85
N ILE A 24 6.62 14.41 -0.97
CA ILE A 24 6.56 12.99 -1.34
C ILE A 24 5.18 12.67 -1.90
N VAL A 25 4.10 13.18 -1.28
CA VAL A 25 2.73 13.00 -1.76
C VAL A 25 2.56 13.54 -3.18
N LYS A 26 3.10 14.73 -3.47
CA LYS A 26 3.04 15.34 -4.82
C LYS A 26 3.86 14.59 -5.87
N ALA A 27 4.95 13.95 -5.47
CA ALA A 27 5.82 13.18 -6.37
C ALA A 27 5.42 11.70 -6.48
N ALA A 28 4.37 11.27 -5.76
CA ALA A 28 3.91 9.89 -5.78
C ALA A 28 3.34 9.52 -7.15
N ARG A 29 3.64 8.31 -7.61
CA ARG A 29 3.05 7.74 -8.84
C ARG A 29 1.58 7.39 -8.67
N ILE A 30 1.14 7.22 -7.42
CA ILE A 30 -0.23 6.93 -7.06
C ILE A 30 -0.72 8.08 -6.19
N SER A 31 -1.80 8.73 -6.63
CA SER A 31 -2.38 9.93 -6.00
C SER A 31 -3.16 9.59 -4.71
N GLY A 32 -2.47 9.03 -3.73
CA GLY A 32 -3.02 8.66 -2.43
C GLY A 32 -3.80 7.34 -2.43
N MET A 33 -4.45 7.07 -1.29
CA MET A 33 -5.04 5.75 -1.04
C MET A 33 -6.24 5.45 -1.94
N GLY A 34 -7.09 6.44 -2.26
CA GLY A 34 -8.23 6.20 -3.15
C GLY A 34 -7.82 5.75 -4.56
N ALA A 35 -6.72 6.29 -5.09
CA ALA A 35 -6.18 5.85 -6.38
C ALA A 35 -5.55 4.44 -6.27
N TYR A 36 -4.92 4.14 -5.14
CA TYR A 36 -4.40 2.79 -4.85
C TYR A 36 -5.53 1.75 -4.76
N ASP A 37 -6.58 2.03 -4.01
CA ASP A 37 -7.71 1.11 -3.82
C ASP A 37 -8.42 0.84 -5.16
N ALA A 38 -8.55 1.85 -6.01
CA ALA A 38 -9.08 1.69 -7.37
C ALA A 38 -8.21 0.78 -8.24
N LEU A 39 -6.87 0.94 -8.19
CA LEU A 39 -5.93 0.07 -8.90
C LEU A 39 -6.02 -1.38 -8.40
N VAL A 40 -6.11 -1.57 -7.08
CA VAL A 40 -6.27 -2.90 -6.48
C VAL A 40 -7.60 -3.52 -6.90
N ALA A 41 -8.68 -2.75 -6.93
CA ALA A 41 -9.99 -3.22 -7.39
C ALA A 41 -9.97 -3.61 -8.88
N GLU A 42 -9.33 -2.81 -9.74
CA GLU A 42 -9.14 -3.14 -11.16
C GLU A 42 -8.38 -4.47 -11.30
N ALA A 43 -7.22 -4.58 -10.65
CA ALA A 43 -6.40 -5.79 -10.69
C ALA A 43 -7.10 -7.03 -10.10
N ALA A 44 -7.97 -6.86 -9.11
CA ALA A 44 -8.78 -7.94 -8.56
C ALA A 44 -9.92 -8.36 -9.50
N SER A 45 -10.49 -7.42 -10.24
CA SER A 45 -11.61 -7.67 -11.16
C SER A 45 -11.17 -8.27 -12.49
N ASP A 46 -10.03 -7.81 -13.04
CA ASP A 46 -9.47 -8.26 -14.31
C ASP A 46 -7.94 -8.27 -14.22
N PHE A 47 -7.43 -9.34 -13.60
CA PHE A 47 -5.99 -9.50 -13.35
C PHE A 47 -5.19 -9.52 -14.65
N GLU A 48 -5.64 -10.31 -15.65
CA GLU A 48 -4.93 -10.46 -16.91
C GLU A 48 -5.00 -9.19 -17.75
N GLY A 49 -6.16 -8.54 -17.85
CA GLY A 49 -6.32 -7.28 -18.57
C GLY A 49 -5.52 -6.14 -17.95
N PHE A 50 -5.51 -6.04 -16.62
CA PHE A 50 -4.70 -5.08 -15.88
C PHE A 50 -3.21 -5.19 -16.24
N TRP A 51 -2.64 -6.40 -16.14
CA TRP A 51 -1.24 -6.61 -16.45
C TRP A 51 -0.92 -6.50 -17.94
N ALA A 52 -1.80 -6.99 -18.82
CA ALA A 52 -1.61 -6.88 -20.26
C ALA A 52 -1.59 -5.41 -20.70
N ARG A 53 -2.46 -4.56 -20.13
CA ARG A 53 -2.47 -3.11 -20.37
C ARG A 53 -1.16 -2.48 -19.91
N LEU A 54 -0.76 -2.70 -18.66
CA LEU A 54 0.47 -2.13 -18.10
C LEU A 54 1.72 -2.56 -18.89
N ALA A 55 1.80 -3.83 -19.28
CA ALA A 55 2.92 -4.36 -20.05
C ALA A 55 2.98 -3.77 -21.47
N ARG A 56 1.84 -3.50 -22.12
CA ARG A 56 1.82 -2.81 -23.43
C ARG A 56 2.20 -1.33 -23.32
N GLU A 57 1.85 -0.67 -22.21
CA GLU A 57 2.13 0.75 -22.00
C GLU A 57 3.58 1.02 -21.57
N ASN A 58 4.15 0.17 -20.70
CA ASN A 58 5.40 0.49 -20.00
C ASN A 58 6.63 -0.30 -20.48
N VAL A 59 6.44 -1.33 -21.30
CA VAL A 59 7.53 -2.18 -21.79
C VAL A 59 7.60 -2.09 -23.32
N GLN A 60 8.81 -1.90 -23.85
CA GLN A 60 9.05 -2.01 -25.29
C GLN A 60 9.23 -3.47 -25.68
N TRP A 61 8.31 -3.95 -26.53
CA TRP A 61 8.32 -5.31 -27.03
C TRP A 61 8.87 -5.35 -28.45
N THR A 62 9.80 -6.26 -28.71
CA THR A 62 10.23 -6.58 -30.08
C THR A 62 9.18 -7.40 -30.83
N LYS A 63 8.35 -8.17 -30.10
CA LYS A 63 7.17 -8.87 -30.61
C LYS A 63 6.01 -8.70 -29.63
N PRO A 64 4.81 -8.26 -30.09
CA PRO A 64 3.63 -8.15 -29.24
C PRO A 64 3.18 -9.50 -28.67
N PHE A 65 2.49 -9.44 -27.53
CA PHE A 65 1.86 -10.57 -26.84
C PHE A 65 0.34 -10.38 -26.72
#